data_AF-A0AA37L5W9-F1
#
_entry.id   AF-A0AA37L5W9-F1
#
_cell.length_a   1.000
_cell.length_b   1.000
_cell.length_c   1.000
_cell.angle_alpha   90.00
_cell.angle_beta   90.00
_cell.angle_gamma   90.00
#
_symmetry.space_group_name_H-M   'P 1'
#
loop_
_entity.id
_entity.type
_entity.pdbx_description
1 polymer ?
#
loop_
_entity_poly.entity_id
_entity_poly.type
_entity_poly.pdbx_seq_one_letter_code
_entity_poly.pdbx_strand_id
1 'polypeptide(L)' 'MTATKSTLPAPLGSPPVWAENRQALCDALPYFKAHEGSLYTKDKIIKGMLLNAFSTVRDYLGTEVIITTL' A
#
# COMPACT_ATOMS: atom_id res chain seq x y z
N MET A 1 9.50 -18.60 -11.83
CA MET A 1 10.37 -17.42 -12.02
C MET A 1 10.95 -17.06 -10.67
N THR A 2 12.22 -17.39 -10.47
CA THR A 2 12.97 -17.23 -9.23
C THR A 2 13.21 -15.73 -8.98
N ALA A 3 12.61 -15.17 -7.94
CA ALA A 3 12.84 -13.79 -7.56
C ALA A 3 14.32 -13.60 -7.21
N THR A 4 15.04 -12.83 -8.03
CA THR A 4 16.37 -12.34 -7.74
C THR A 4 16.31 -11.57 -6.42
N LYS A 5 17.08 -12.03 -5.42
CA LYS A 5 17.16 -11.41 -4.09
C LYS A 5 17.81 -10.02 -4.22
N SER A 6 17.01 -9.03 -4.58
CA SER A 6 17.43 -7.63 -4.65
C SER A 6 17.95 -7.22 -3.28
N THR A 7 19.19 -6.72 -3.21
CA THR A 7 19.80 -6.23 -1.97
C THR A 7 19.21 -4.86 -1.63
N LEU A 8 17.91 -4.83 -1.33
CA LEU A 8 17.27 -3.63 -0.81
C LEU A 8 17.81 -3.36 0.60
N PRO A 9 18.01 -2.08 0.97
CA PRO A 9 18.39 -1.74 2.32
C PRO A 9 17.33 -2.22 3.31
N ALA A 10 17.75 -2.49 4.55
CA ALA A 10 16.82 -2.82 5.62
C ALA A 10 15.80 -1.68 5.79
N PRO A 11 14.52 -2.00 6.10
CA PRO A 11 13.52 -0.98 6.41
C PRO A 11 14.01 -0.08 7.55
N LEU A 12 13.78 1.22 7.41
CA LEU A 12 14.14 2.19 8.45
C LEU A 12 13.02 2.27 9.49
N GLY A 13 13.28 1.76 10.70
CA GLY A 13 12.37 1.87 11.84
C GLY A 13 11.14 0.96 11.78
N SER A 14 10.20 1.20 12.67
CA SER A 14 8.90 0.51 12.72
C SER A 14 7.84 1.37 12.03
N PRO A 15 6.92 0.77 11.26
CA PRO A 15 5.83 1.53 10.68
C PRO A 15 4.95 2.11 11.80
N PRO A 16 4.48 3.37 11.67
CA PRO A 16 3.61 3.98 12.67
C PRO A 16 2.25 3.28 12.79
N VAL A 17 1.91 2.45 11.80
CA VAL A 17 0.67 1.69 11.72
C VAL A 17 1.00 0.28 11.23
N TRP A 18 0.54 -0.74 11.95
CA TRP A 18 0.73 -2.15 11.61
C TRP A 18 -0.45 -2.99 12.10
N ALA A 19 -0.76 -4.06 11.38
CA ALA A 19 -1.65 -5.12 11.85
C ALA A 19 -1.29 -6.45 11.19
N GLU A 20 -1.70 -7.56 11.77
CA GLU A 20 -1.49 -8.89 11.19
C GLU A 20 -2.26 -9.13 9.90
N ASN A 21 -3.45 -8.53 9.80
CA ASN A 21 -4.30 -8.70 8.63
C ASN A 21 -4.92 -7.37 8.19
N ARG A 22 -5.35 -7.35 6.93
CA ARG A 22 -5.98 -6.18 6.32
C ARG A 22 -7.27 -5.78 7.03
N GLN A 23 -8.03 -6.75 7.53
CA GLN A 23 -9.33 -6.49 8.17
C GLN A 23 -9.14 -5.59 9.39
N ALA A 24 -8.15 -5.87 10.22
CA ALA A 24 -7.79 -5.07 11.37
C ALA A 24 -7.34 -3.64 10.98
N LEU A 25 -6.61 -3.47 9.88
CA LEU A 25 -6.30 -2.13 9.36
C LEU A 25 -7.56 -1.39 8.94
N CYS A 26 -8.48 -2.08 8.25
CA CYS A 26 -9.75 -1.50 7.83
C CYS A 26 -10.63 -1.13 9.02
N ASP A 27 -10.62 -1.90 10.11
CA ASP A 27 -11.43 -1.58 11.29
C ASP A 27 -10.82 -0.42 12.08
N ALA A 28 -9.50 -0.41 12.27
CA ALA A 28 -8.80 0.56 13.11
C ALA A 28 -8.64 1.95 12.48
N LEU A 29 -8.43 2.04 11.16
CA LEU A 29 -8.07 3.31 10.51
C LEU A 29 -9.30 4.07 10.01
N PRO A 30 -9.43 5.38 10.27
CA PRO A 30 -10.55 6.17 9.74
C PRO A 30 -10.39 6.48 8.25
N TYR A 31 -9.18 6.38 7.71
CA TYR A 31 -8.82 6.79 6.36
C TYR A 31 -8.59 5.61 5.40
N PHE A 32 -8.80 4.36 5.83
CA PHE A 32 -8.68 3.20 4.96
C PHE A 32 -9.71 2.15 5.35
N LYS A 33 -10.75 1.97 4.53
CA LYS A 33 -11.82 0.97 4.71
C LYS A 33 -11.98 0.04 3.50
N ALA A 34 -10.91 -0.16 2.72
CA ALA A 34 -10.96 -0.96 1.48
C ALA A 34 -10.53 -2.42 1.74
N HIS A 35 -11.53 -3.27 1.99
CA HIS A 35 -11.31 -4.71 2.24
C HIS A 35 -10.75 -5.46 1.03
N GLU A 36 -11.19 -5.12 -0.18
CA GLU A 36 -10.83 -5.82 -1.43
C GLU A 36 -10.18 -4.89 -2.47
N GLY A 37 -9.54 -3.80 -2.02
CA GLY A 37 -8.94 -2.81 -2.91
C GLY A 37 -7.71 -2.14 -2.31
N SER A 38 -6.93 -1.49 -3.17
CA SER A 38 -5.81 -0.65 -2.76
C SER A 38 -6.26 0.76 -2.40
N LEU A 39 -7.35 1.27 -2.98
CA LEU A 39 -7.82 2.64 -2.79
C LEU A 39 -9.12 2.70 -1.99
N TYR A 40 -9.11 3.43 -0.88
CA TYR A 40 -10.34 3.83 -0.20
C TYR A 40 -10.73 5.22 -0.69
N THR A 41 -11.85 5.28 -1.42
CA THR A 41 -12.43 6.53 -1.91
C THR A 41 -13.74 6.82 -1.20
N LYS A 42 -13.99 8.10 -0.93
CA LYS A 42 -15.26 8.61 -0.40
C LYS A 42 -15.53 9.95 -1.06
N ASP A 43 -16.74 10.12 -1.59
CA ASP A 43 -17.16 11.35 -2.28
C ASP A 43 -16.23 11.75 -3.44
N LYS A 44 -15.78 10.76 -4.21
CA LYS A 44 -14.81 10.91 -5.32
C LYS A 44 -13.42 11.43 -4.91
N ILE A 45 -13.11 11.40 -3.60
CA ILE A 45 -11.82 11.80 -3.06
C ILE A 45 -11.14 10.56 -2.44
N ILE A 46 -9.85 10.38 -2.72
CA ILE A 46 -9.04 9.34 -2.10
C ILE A 46 -8.81 9.72 -0.63
N LYS A 47 -9.15 8.81 0.28
CA LYS A 47 -8.92 8.96 1.72
C LYS A 47 -7.69 8.20 2.19
N GLY A 48 -7.40 7.06 1.56
CA GLY A 48 -6.19 6.29 1.84
C GLY A 48 -5.91 5.29 0.74
N MET A 49 -4.64 4.92 0.63
CA MET A 49 -4.15 3.95 -0.33
C MET A 49 -3.26 2.94 0.39
N LEU A 50 -3.43 1.67 0.07
CA LEU A 50 -2.55 0.58 0.50
C LEU A 50 -1.69 0.12 -0.67
N LEU A 51 -0.38 0.27 -0.52
CA LEU A 51 0.61 -0.37 -1.37
C LEU A 51 0.87 -1.77 -0.80
N ASN A 52 0.69 -2.80 -1.62
CA ASN A 52 0.93 -4.18 -1.23
C ASN A 52 1.85 -4.87 -2.24
N ALA A 53 2.17 -6.14 -2.00
CA ALA A 53 3.15 -7.00 -2.67
C ALA A 53 3.33 -6.90 -4.21
N PHE A 54 2.38 -6.32 -4.96
CA PHE A 54 2.43 -6.26 -6.41
C PHE A 54 2.02 -4.89 -6.93
N SER A 55 2.78 -4.40 -7.90
CA SER A 55 2.42 -3.28 -8.76
C SER A 55 1.99 -3.81 -10.13
N THR A 56 1.26 -2.99 -10.89
CA THR A 56 0.92 -3.25 -12.29
C THR A 56 2.05 -2.82 -13.22
N VAL A 57 2.01 -3.27 -14.48
CA VAL A 57 2.99 -2.89 -15.52
C VAL A 57 2.98 -1.39 -15.86
N ARG A 58 1.96 -0.65 -15.41
CA ARG A 58 1.82 0.80 -15.63
C ARG A 58 2.16 1.62 -14.40
N ASP A 59 2.49 0.96 -13.28
CA ASP A 59 2.81 1.64 -12.04
C ASP A 59 4.29 2.01 -12.00
N TYR A 60 4.57 3.17 -11.44
CA TYR A 60 5.91 3.65 -11.11
C TYR A 60 5.98 3.89 -9.61
N LEU A 61 6.92 3.23 -8.92
CA LEU A 61 7.18 3.41 -7.49
C LEU A 61 8.60 3.95 -7.31
N GLY A 62 8.72 5.26 -7.16
CA GLY A 62 9.94 5.94 -6.75
C GLY A 62 9.98 6.15 -5.23
N THR A 63 11.12 6.66 -4.75
CA THR A 63 11.33 6.97 -3.32
C THR A 63 10.37 8.06 -2.82
N GLU A 64 10.10 9.06 -3.66
CA GLU A 64 9.29 10.23 -3.31
C GLU A 64 7.97 10.29 -4.09
N VAL A 65 7.93 9.67 -5.27
CA VAL A 65 6.83 9.78 -6.22
C VAL A 65 6.32 8.40 -6.58
N ILE A 66 5.02 8.21 -6.42
CA ILE A 66 4.31 7.02 -6.88
C ILE A 66 3.29 7.45 -7.93
N ILE A 67 3.29 6.77 -9.07
CA ILE A 67 2.30 6.92 -10.14
C ILE A 67 1.62 5.56 -10.31
N THR A 68 0.31 5.50 -10.15
CA THR A 68 -0.48 4.26 -10.25
C THR A 68 -1.74 4.51 -11.05
N THR A 69 -2.32 3.44 -11.58
CA THR A 69 -3.70 3.49 -12.07
C THR A 69 -4.71 3.27 -10.94
N LEU A 70 -5.92 3.83 -11.09
CA LEU A 70 -7.08 3.54 -10.23
C LEU A 70 -7.73 2.21 -10.60
#